data_AF-A0A6N2HWL8-F1
#
_entry.id   AF-A0A6N2HWL8-F1
#
_cell.length_a   1.000
_cell.length_b   1.000
_cell.length_c   1.000
_cell.angle_alpha   90.00
_cell.angle_beta   90.00
_cell.angle_gamma   90.00
#
_symmetry.space_group_name_H-M   'P 1'
#
loop_
_entity.id
_entity.type
_entity.pdbx_description
1 polymer ?
#
loop_
_entity_poly.entity_id
_entity_poly.type
_entity_poly.pdbx_seq_one_letter_code
_entity_poly.pdbx_strand_id
1 'polypeptide(L)' 'MGGNGAEWTGAVSQRLRCCVCGGPTDGAEDYVLVELTAQFSDARQWLGAHAEHLNSVLAEGFSVEVHDM' A
#
# COMPACT_ATOMS: atom_id res chain seq x y z
N MET A 1 1.27 15.22 -21.75
CA MET A 1 2.56 15.22 -21.04
C MET A 1 2.27 14.70 -19.64
N GLY A 2 2.38 13.38 -19.41
CA GLY A 2 2.05 12.76 -18.12
C GLY A 2 3.35 12.51 -17.37
N GLY A 3 3.59 13.31 -16.32
CA GLY A 3 4.82 13.26 -15.56
C GLY A 3 5.01 11.89 -14.91
N ASN A 4 6.26 11.40 -14.95
CA ASN A 4 6.75 10.37 -14.05
C ASN A 4 6.50 10.82 -12.61
N GLY A 5 5.34 10.48 -12.03
CA GLY A 5 5.19 10.67 -10.60
C GLY A 5 6.30 9.89 -9.89
N ALA A 6 6.75 10.35 -8.73
CA ALA A 6 7.83 9.70 -8.02
C ALA A 6 7.45 8.24 -7.69
N GLU A 7 8.18 7.28 -8.26
CA GLU A 7 8.24 5.91 -7.79
C GLU A 7 8.62 5.92 -6.30
N TRP A 8 8.06 5.03 -5.50
CA TRP A 8 8.45 4.96 -4.09
C TRP A 8 9.92 4.55 -3.98
N THR A 9 10.78 5.46 -3.53
CA THR A 9 12.23 5.24 -3.33
C THR A 9 12.61 5.01 -1.87
N GLY A 10 11.64 4.86 -0.98
CA GLY A 10 11.87 4.54 0.43
C GLY A 10 12.56 3.19 0.60
N ALA A 11 13.35 3.01 1.65
CA ALA A 11 13.92 1.71 1.94
C ALA A 11 12.81 0.72 2.32
N VAL A 12 12.85 -0.52 1.83
CA VAL A 12 11.92 -1.60 2.25
C VAL A 12 11.94 -1.81 3.77
N SER A 13 13.03 -1.44 4.45
CA SER A 13 13.17 -1.46 5.91
C SER A 13 12.49 -0.28 6.64
N GLN A 14 11.97 0.71 5.92
CA GLN A 14 11.19 1.83 6.43
C GLN A 14 9.75 1.69 5.94
N ARG A 15 9.09 0.62 6.38
CA ARG A 15 7.71 0.34 5.96
C ARG A 15 6.77 1.37 6.58
N LEU A 16 5.77 1.76 5.79
CA LEU A 16 4.73 2.65 6.27
C LEU A 16 3.77 1.87 7.17
N ARG A 17 3.27 2.50 8.23
CA ARG A 17 2.25 1.89 9.11
C ARG A 17 1.02 1.50 8.31
N CYS A 18 0.33 0.46 8.77
CA CYS A 18 -0.89 -0.01 8.12
C CYS A 18 -1.96 1.10 8.14
N CYS A 19 -2.46 1.49 6.98
CA CYS A 19 -3.46 2.54 6.84
C CYS A 19 -4.86 2.13 7.34
N VAL A 20 -5.09 0.83 7.60
CA VAL A 20 -6.36 0.30 8.11
C VAL A 20 -6.36 0.21 9.64
N CYS A 21 -5.39 -0.48 10.25
CA CYS A 21 -5.35 -0.68 11.70
C CYS A 21 -4.42 0.29 12.45
N GLY A 22 -3.60 1.08 11.74
CA GLY A 22 -2.58 1.95 12.33
C GLY A 22 -1.37 1.21 12.92
N GLY A 23 -1.35 -0.12 12.86
CA GLY A 23 -0.26 -0.95 13.39
C GLY A 23 1.05 -0.83 12.61
N PRO A 24 2.18 -1.20 13.23
CA PRO A 24 3.45 -1.31 12.52
C PRO A 24 3.38 -2.42 11.46
N THR A 25 4.18 -2.29 10.41
CA THR A 25 4.29 -3.26 9.30
C THR A 25 5.72 -3.81 9.14
N ASP A 26 6.62 -3.36 10.02
CA ASP A 26 8.00 -3.80 10.05
C ASP A 26 8.07 -5.31 10.31
N GLY A 27 8.67 -6.05 9.39
CA GLY A 27 8.75 -7.51 9.47
C GLY A 27 7.44 -8.27 9.19
N ALA A 28 6.34 -7.59 8.87
CA ALA A 28 5.09 -8.24 8.48
C ALA A 28 5.27 -9.03 7.17
N GLU A 29 4.92 -10.31 7.19
CA GLU A 29 5.00 -11.19 6.01
C GLU A 29 3.97 -10.79 4.95
N ASP A 30 2.84 -10.22 5.37
CA ASP A 30 1.73 -9.80 4.51
C ASP A 30 1.77 -8.32 4.13
N TYR A 31 2.94 -7.67 4.20
CA TYR A 31 3.07 -6.26 3.90
C TYR A 31 2.83 -5.96 2.42
N VAL A 32 1.91 -5.01 2.17
CA VAL A 32 1.66 -4.47 0.83
C VAL A 32 1.79 -2.95 0.83
N LEU A 33 2.29 -2.41 -0.30
CA LEU A 33 2.39 -0.98 -0.55
C LEU A 33 1.27 -0.56 -1.50
N VAL A 34 0.42 0.38 -1.06
CA VAL A 34 -0.71 0.90 -1.83
C VAL A 34 -0.38 2.28 -2.36
N GLU A 35 -0.60 2.49 -3.65
CA GLU A 35 -0.56 3.81 -4.28
C GLU A 35 -1.96 4.42 -4.33
N LEU A 36 -2.11 5.64 -3.81
CA LEU A 36 -3.31 6.45 -3.94
C LEU A 36 -3.06 7.61 -4.91
N THR A 37 -3.93 7.72 -5.91
CA THR A 37 -3.94 8.81 -6.89
C THR A 37 -5.30 9.49 -6.91
N ALA A 38 -5.35 10.74 -7.40
CA ALA A 38 -6.59 11.50 -7.52
C ALA A 38 -6.79 11.98 -8.96
N GLN A 39 -7.96 11.75 -9.55
CA GLN A 39 -8.24 12.08 -10.96
C GLN A 39 -7.97 13.56 -11.32
N PHE A 40 -8.19 14.47 -10.36
CA PHE A 40 -8.08 15.92 -10.57
C PHE A 40 -6.77 16.51 -10.05
N SER A 41 -5.76 15.68 -9.77
CA SER A 41 -4.47 16.12 -9.24
C SER A 41 -3.34 15.18 -9.65
N ASP A 42 -2.13 15.70 -9.82
CA ASP A 42 -0.93 14.88 -10.00
C ASP A 42 -0.38 14.33 -8.66
N ALA A 43 -1.11 14.51 -7.55
CA ALA A 43 -0.72 14.01 -6.25
C ALA A 43 -0.70 12.47 -6.23
N ARG A 44 0.40 11.92 -5.71
CA ARG A 44 0.59 10.49 -5.43
C ARG A 44 0.93 10.34 -3.96
N GLN A 45 0.28 9.39 -3.29
CA GLN A 45 0.57 9.03 -1.92
C GLN A 45 0.79 7.52 -1.82
N TRP A 46 1.76 7.14 -1.00
CA TRP A 46 2.04 5.76 -0.70
C TRP A 46 1.54 5.45 0.71
N LEU A 47 0.91 4.29 0.88
CA LEU A 47 0.38 3.80 2.15
C LEU A 47 0.87 2.37 2.36
N GLY A 48 1.22 2.03 3.60
CA GLY A 48 1.46 0.64 3.97
C GLY A 48 0.16 -0.03 4.39
N ALA A 49 0.04 -1.33 4.16
CA ALA A 49 -1.06 -2.13 4.71
C ALA A 49 -0.61 -3.56 5.00
N HIS A 50 -1.31 -4.19 5.94
CA HIS A 50 -1.37 -5.64 6.06
C HIS A 50 -2.40 -6.13 5.04
N ALA A 51 -2.08 -7.14 4.24
CA ALA A 51 -3.00 -7.71 3.26
C ALA A 51 -4.30 -8.20 3.93
N GLU A 52 -4.20 -8.81 5.12
CA GLU A 52 -5.38 -9.25 5.88
C GLU A 52 -6.34 -8.10 6.19
N HIS A 53 -5.81 -7.00 6.75
CA HIS A 53 -6.61 -5.83 7.09
C HIS A 53 -7.17 -5.14 5.85
N LEU A 54 -6.39 -5.11 4.76
CA LEU A 54 -6.86 -4.55 3.49
C LEU A 54 -8.04 -5.37 2.95
N ASN A 55 -7.95 -6.70 2.96
CA ASN A 55 -9.05 -7.58 2.56
C ASN A 55 -10.31 -7.40 3.41
N SER A 56 -10.20 -6.98 4.67
CA SER A 56 -11.37 -6.72 5.53
C SER A 56 -12.19 -5.50 5.12
N VAL A 57 -11.60 -4.56 4.35
CA VAL A 57 -12.25 -3.30 3.94
C VAL A 57 -12.50 -3.20 2.43
N LEU A 58 -11.99 -4.15 1.64
CA LEU A 58 -12.22 -4.21 0.20
C LEU A 58 -13.67 -4.61 -0.11
N ALA A 59 -14.18 -4.10 -1.23
CA ALA A 59 -15.50 -4.46 -1.71
C ALA A 59 -15.52 -5.91 -2.22
N GLU A 60 -16.71 -6.49 -2.29
CA GLU A 60 -16.91 -7.83 -2.86
C GLU A 60 -16.30 -7.93 -4.28
N GLY A 61 -15.60 -9.04 -4.54
CA GLY A 61 -14.90 -9.28 -5.80
C GLY A 61 -13.46 -8.76 -5.85
N PHE A 62 -12.99 -8.06 -4.82
CA PHE A 62 -11.60 -7.65 -4.68
C PHE A 62 -10.89 -8.45 -3.58
N SER A 63 -9.67 -8.90 -3.85
CA SER A 63 -8.79 -9.52 -2.87
C SER A 63 -7.33 -9.19 -3.17
N VAL A 64 -6.51 -9.24 -2.13
CA VAL A 64 -5.05 -9.12 -2.19
C VAL A 64 -4.45 -10.38 -1.59
N GLU A 65 -3.62 -11.06 -2.39
CA GLU A 65 -2.91 -12.27 -1.99
C GLU A 65 -1.40 -11.99 -2.06
N VAL A 66 -0.69 -12.36 -1.00
CA VAL A 66 0.78 -12.32 -0.93
C VAL A 66 1.26 -13.76 -1.04
N HIS A 67 2.06 -14.04 -2.08
CA HIS A 67 2.67 -15.35 -2.28
C HIS A 67 4.17 -15.21 -2.05
N ASP A 68 4.68 -15.95 -1.07
CA ASP A 68 6.12 -16.16 -0.96
C ASP A 68 6.58 -17.10 -2.08
N MET A 69 7.71 -16.77 -2.71
CA MET A 69 8.35 -17.62 -3.73
C MET A 69 9.05 -18.83 -3.12
#